data_AF-A0A2D2CYS4-F1
#
_entry.id   AF-A0A2D2CYS4-F1
#
_cell.length_a   1.000
_cell.length_b   1.000
_cell.length_c   1.000
_cell.angle_alpha   90.00
_cell.angle_beta   90.00
_cell.angle_gamma   90.00
#
_symmetry.space_group_name_H-M   'P 1'
#
loop_
_entity.id
_entity.type
_entity.pdbx_description
1 polymer ?
#
loop_
_entity_poly.entity_id
_entity_poly.type
_entity_poly.pdbx_seq_one_letter_code
_entity_poly.pdbx_strand_id
1 'polypeptide(L)'
;MRCDRSTRAGPCGRRARSAKVARASRASASPIASKCSRRRGEIRRGVRACRAARMSVRRVDRAQHARRRLGLASHRPGAARVARASGAIGAERNDVRAALARGNAKGGVSRPRREIMRLNDAQIADVKARVDLGALARELGAGLRKQGRKLIGSCPICGGGRSAQRFEVQGDGWVCAVCQDGGDAIRLLQRATGCDFRAAVERLGGARELSDAERAELEQRAREREEKREREAQRYREREIAAVRRLWEGAARAPFDLVAAYLQWRRCLAPASAMLRCAPELCFFDGQAPDERGRMAPRVVHRGPAMLAAIVDNAGQFCGLHMTFLAPGGAGKAEIFEPETGEALMPKKCRGSVKGGHIVLRAAQAPRRLFIGEGIETVLSVATALKATRRLRVDDAFWSSVDLGNLGGAAAETIDHPFLKHANGHRQRLPGPEPDRAAPAIAIPGSVEELVLLGDGDSERVLTETTLERARRRYERPGRVIRTAFAPEGQDFNHVLMEG
;
A
#
# COMPACT_ATOMS: atom_id res chain seq x y z
N MET A 1 -31.94 -58.06 -33.61
CA MET A 1 -31.28 -57.67 -34.88
C MET A 1 -29.81 -58.02 -34.79
N ARG A 2 -29.31 -58.78 -35.78
CA ARG A 2 -27.98 -59.41 -35.82
C ARG A 2 -26.91 -58.45 -36.36
N CYS A 3 -25.70 -58.55 -35.81
CA CYS A 3 -24.36 -58.64 -36.46
C CYS A 3 -23.31 -58.39 -35.34
N ASP A 4 -22.63 -59.39 -34.75
CA ASP A 4 -21.52 -60.23 -35.26
C ASP A 4 -20.44 -59.36 -35.95
N ARG A 5 -19.12 -59.35 -35.62
CA ARG A 5 -18.16 -60.34 -35.07
C ARG A 5 -16.86 -59.59 -34.66
N SER A 6 -16.21 -59.93 -33.53
CA SER A 6 -14.92 -60.69 -33.41
C SER A 6 -13.68 -59.99 -34.01
N THR A 7 -12.44 -59.96 -33.49
CA THR A 7 -11.73 -60.68 -32.40
C THR A 7 -10.28 -60.15 -32.29
N ARG A 8 -9.76 -60.07 -31.05
CA ARG A 8 -8.42 -60.48 -30.51
C ARG A 8 -7.05 -59.94 -31.03
N ALA A 9 -6.29 -59.50 -30.02
CA ALA A 9 -4.89 -59.83 -29.64
C ALA A 9 -3.66 -59.18 -30.34
N GLY A 10 -2.75 -58.62 -29.50
CA GLY A 10 -1.40 -58.08 -29.86
C GLY A 10 -0.31 -59.18 -29.94
N PRO A 11 0.97 -58.97 -29.55
CA PRO A 11 1.75 -57.75 -29.23
C PRO A 11 3.19 -57.70 -29.87
N CYS A 12 3.98 -56.66 -29.52
CA CYS A 12 5.46 -56.60 -29.45
C CYS A 12 6.32 -56.62 -30.74
N GLY A 13 7.30 -55.70 -30.85
CA GLY A 13 8.45 -55.88 -31.76
C GLY A 13 9.25 -54.63 -32.13
N ARG A 14 10.41 -54.45 -31.49
CA ARG A 14 11.47 -53.46 -31.81
C ARG A 14 12.07 -53.67 -33.20
N ARG A 15 12.56 -52.60 -33.86
CA ARG A 15 14.00 -52.36 -34.21
C ARG A 15 14.18 -51.24 -35.23
N ALA A 16 15.24 -50.47 -35.00
CA ALA A 16 15.80 -49.40 -35.81
C ALA A 16 16.37 -49.86 -37.16
N ARG A 17 16.51 -48.93 -38.11
CA ARG A 17 17.58 -48.92 -39.13
C ARG A 17 17.87 -47.49 -39.62
N SER A 18 19.15 -47.17 -39.58
CA SER A 18 19.81 -45.95 -40.02
C SER A 18 20.01 -45.90 -41.55
N ALA A 19 20.15 -44.70 -42.11
CA ALA A 19 20.83 -44.47 -43.39
C ALA A 19 21.66 -43.17 -43.34
N LYS A 20 22.98 -43.37 -43.54
CA LYS A 20 24.07 -42.44 -43.90
C LYS A 20 23.80 -41.77 -45.28
N VAL A 21 24.48 -40.78 -45.84
CA VAL A 21 25.57 -39.78 -45.59
C VAL A 21 25.69 -39.05 -46.95
N ALA A 22 25.94 -37.72 -47.00
CA ALA A 22 26.86 -37.13 -47.98
C ALA A 22 27.25 -35.68 -47.60
N ARG A 23 28.54 -35.37 -47.76
CA ARG A 23 29.26 -34.13 -47.43
C ARG A 23 29.54 -33.32 -48.70
N ALA A 24 29.65 -31.99 -48.55
CA ALA A 24 30.61 -31.02 -49.12
C ALA A 24 29.92 -29.63 -49.13
N SER A 25 30.51 -28.44 -48.94
CA SER A 25 31.89 -27.94 -48.83
C SER A 25 31.86 -26.50 -48.25
N ARG A 26 33.04 -25.96 -47.91
CA ARG A 26 33.37 -24.74 -47.13
C ARG A 26 32.95 -23.40 -47.75
N ALA A 27 32.70 -22.38 -46.89
CA ALA A 27 33.14 -20.99 -47.09
C ALA A 27 33.10 -20.12 -45.79
N SER A 28 34.22 -19.43 -45.54
CA SER A 28 34.46 -18.13 -44.85
C SER A 28 33.95 -17.84 -43.42
N ALA A 29 34.92 -17.54 -42.55
CA ALA A 29 34.78 -17.03 -41.19
C ALA A 29 34.45 -15.52 -41.13
N SER A 30 33.66 -15.11 -40.12
CA SER A 30 33.25 -13.72 -39.85
C SER A 30 33.78 -13.23 -38.48
N PRO A 31 34.23 -11.97 -38.33
CA PRO A 31 35.01 -11.50 -37.18
C PRO A 31 34.13 -11.03 -36.01
N ILE A 32 33.57 -11.96 -35.24
CA ILE A 32 32.83 -11.65 -33.99
C ILE A 32 33.36 -12.46 -32.78
N ALA A 33 34.18 -13.49 -33.00
CA ALA A 33 34.63 -14.40 -31.96
C ALA A 33 35.79 -13.90 -31.06
N SER A 34 36.47 -12.79 -31.38
CA SER A 34 37.64 -12.32 -30.62
C SER A 34 37.34 -11.40 -29.42
N LYS A 35 36.11 -10.87 -29.31
CA LYS A 35 35.71 -9.99 -28.18
C LYS A 35 35.17 -10.75 -26.96
N CYS A 36 34.85 -12.04 -27.10
CA CYS A 36 34.24 -12.85 -26.02
C CYS A 36 35.27 -13.52 -25.09
N SER A 37 36.54 -13.65 -25.51
CA SER A 37 37.61 -14.24 -24.69
C SER A 37 38.23 -13.25 -23.69
N ARG A 38 38.28 -11.95 -24.01
CA ARG A 38 38.81 -10.91 -23.10
C ARG A 38 37.89 -10.63 -21.90
N ARG A 39 36.55 -10.67 -22.07
CA ARG A 39 35.59 -10.46 -20.96
C ARG A 39 35.52 -11.60 -19.95
N ARG A 40 35.94 -12.84 -20.29
CA ARG A 40 36.01 -13.96 -19.33
C ARG A 40 37.23 -13.87 -18.40
N GLY A 41 38.27 -13.12 -18.76
CA GLY A 41 39.46 -12.91 -17.94
C GLY A 41 39.27 -11.92 -16.79
N GLU A 42 38.45 -10.88 -16.98
CA GLU A 42 38.20 -9.83 -15.98
C GLU A 42 37.21 -10.29 -14.89
N ILE A 43 36.22 -11.11 -15.24
CA ILE A 43 35.25 -11.68 -14.28
C ILE A 43 35.94 -12.62 -13.28
N ARG A 44 36.99 -13.35 -13.68
CA ARG A 44 37.75 -14.23 -12.77
C ARG A 44 38.64 -13.47 -11.76
N ARG A 45 39.03 -12.21 -12.05
CA ARG A 45 39.79 -11.38 -11.10
C ARG A 45 38.89 -10.71 -10.05
N GLY A 46 37.68 -10.29 -10.42
CA GLY A 46 36.68 -9.74 -9.49
C GLY A 46 36.17 -10.74 -8.44
N VAL A 47 36.00 -12.01 -8.82
CA VAL A 47 35.52 -13.07 -7.91
C VAL A 47 36.56 -13.46 -6.84
N ARG A 48 37.87 -13.28 -7.11
CA ARG A 48 38.92 -13.51 -6.09
C ARG A 48 39.03 -12.36 -5.09
N ALA A 49 38.82 -11.11 -5.49
CA ALA A 49 38.82 -9.96 -4.58
C ALA A 49 37.63 -9.98 -3.60
N CYS A 50 36.45 -10.43 -4.06
CA CYS A 50 35.24 -10.53 -3.23
C CYS A 50 35.31 -11.67 -2.19
N ARG A 51 36.13 -12.70 -2.43
CA ARG A 51 36.36 -13.80 -1.47
C ARG A 51 37.32 -13.41 -0.34
N ALA A 52 38.27 -12.51 -0.58
CA ALA A 52 39.18 -12.00 0.43
C ALA A 52 38.48 -11.05 1.43
N ALA A 53 37.55 -10.21 0.95
CA ALA A 53 36.75 -9.33 1.81
C ALA A 53 35.71 -10.07 2.69
N ARG A 54 35.26 -11.26 2.29
CA ARG A 54 34.34 -12.10 3.09
C ARG A 54 35.02 -12.83 4.26
N MET A 55 36.35 -12.92 4.30
CA MET A 55 37.07 -13.55 5.41
C MET A 55 37.43 -12.58 6.54
N SER A 56 37.49 -11.27 6.28
CA SER A 56 37.74 -10.24 7.30
C SER A 56 36.49 -9.89 8.13
N VAL A 57 35.29 -9.90 7.53
CA VAL A 57 34.03 -9.63 8.25
C VAL A 57 33.68 -10.75 9.25
N ARG A 58 33.96 -12.02 8.92
CA ARG A 58 33.74 -13.17 9.82
C ARG A 58 34.62 -13.17 11.09
N ARG A 59 35.68 -12.35 11.16
CA ARG A 59 36.50 -12.19 12.38
C ARG A 59 35.95 -11.15 13.35
N VAL A 60 35.10 -10.22 12.91
CA VAL A 60 34.53 -9.17 13.78
C VAL A 60 33.26 -9.66 14.49
N ASP A 61 32.44 -10.50 13.83
CA ASP A 61 31.19 -11.03 14.40
C ASP A 61 31.39 -12.04 15.54
N ARG A 62 32.55 -12.74 15.59
CA ARG A 62 32.88 -13.66 16.70
C ARG A 62 33.29 -12.95 18.00
N ALA A 63 33.64 -11.66 17.97
CA ALA A 63 34.01 -10.90 19.16
C ALA A 63 32.80 -10.22 19.86
N GLN A 64 31.71 -9.97 19.13
CA GLN A 64 30.50 -9.33 19.68
C GLN A 64 29.49 -10.32 20.29
N HIS A 65 29.48 -11.58 19.86
CA HIS A 65 28.62 -12.61 20.44
C HIS A 65 29.11 -13.21 21.78
N ALA A 66 30.37 -12.97 22.18
CA ALA A 66 30.94 -13.49 23.43
C ALA A 66 30.71 -12.60 24.67
N ARG A 67 30.17 -11.37 24.51
CA ARG A 67 29.93 -10.43 25.63
C ARG A 67 28.49 -10.40 26.17
N ARG A 68 27.58 -11.23 25.65
CA ARG A 68 26.16 -11.29 26.10
C ARG A 68 25.79 -12.57 26.86
N ARG A 69 26.75 -13.38 27.31
CA ARG A 69 26.49 -14.69 27.95
C ARG A 69 27.03 -14.90 29.36
N LEU A 70 27.45 -13.85 30.08
CA LEU A 70 27.81 -13.98 31.50
C LEU A 70 27.21 -12.81 32.29
N GLY A 71 26.36 -13.12 33.27
CA GLY A 71 25.85 -12.15 34.25
C GLY A 71 24.44 -12.40 34.75
N LEU A 72 24.15 -13.62 35.25
CA LEU A 72 22.97 -13.90 36.08
C LEU A 72 23.24 -13.47 37.54
N ALA A 73 22.22 -12.83 38.14
CA ALA A 73 21.80 -12.83 39.54
C ALA A 73 22.80 -12.48 40.69
N SER A 74 22.42 -11.52 41.55
CA SER A 74 22.02 -11.77 42.96
C SER A 74 21.91 -10.50 43.84
N HIS A 75 20.95 -10.56 44.78
CA HIS A 75 20.88 -9.90 46.11
C HIS A 75 20.25 -8.49 46.31
N ARG A 76 19.11 -8.53 47.05
CA ARG A 76 18.53 -7.52 47.99
C ARG A 76 19.31 -7.56 49.34
N PRO A 77 18.94 -6.82 50.41
CA PRO A 77 18.49 -5.42 50.60
C PRO A 77 19.24 -4.71 51.76
N GLY A 78 19.00 -3.41 52.04
CA GLY A 78 19.54 -2.76 53.26
C GLY A 78 19.13 -1.30 53.47
N ALA A 79 18.59 -0.99 54.66
CA ALA A 79 17.94 0.25 55.09
C ALA A 79 18.88 1.42 55.49
N ALA A 80 18.36 2.66 55.48
CA ALA A 80 18.54 3.71 56.51
C ALA A 80 17.63 4.94 56.21
N ARG A 81 16.53 5.13 56.96
CA ARG A 81 16.24 6.13 58.03
C ARG A 81 16.11 7.62 57.57
N VAL A 82 14.89 8.21 57.57
CA VAL A 82 14.17 9.00 58.63
C VAL A 82 14.66 10.47 58.69
N ALA A 83 13.86 11.53 58.48
CA ALA A 83 12.83 12.11 59.37
C ALA A 83 11.86 13.05 58.59
N ARG A 84 10.53 12.91 58.71
CA ARG A 84 9.56 13.60 59.62
C ARG A 84 9.57 15.14 59.61
N ALA A 85 8.46 15.72 59.17
CA ALA A 85 7.69 16.70 59.94
C ALA A 85 6.23 16.79 59.43
N SER A 86 5.30 16.60 60.36
CA SER A 86 3.84 16.70 60.21
C SER A 86 3.37 18.12 60.51
N GLY A 87 2.20 18.52 59.99
CA GLY A 87 1.49 19.71 60.47
C GLY A 87 0.18 19.94 59.72
N ALA A 88 -0.93 19.60 60.36
CA ALA A 88 -2.30 19.79 59.89
C ALA A 88 -2.98 20.91 60.69
N ILE A 89 -3.69 21.85 60.07
CA ILE A 89 -4.80 22.65 60.66
C ILE A 89 -5.64 23.23 59.47
N GLY A 90 -6.92 22.89 59.30
CA GLY A 90 -8.09 23.68 59.73
C GLY A 90 -8.44 24.80 58.71
N ALA A 91 -9.42 24.61 57.82
CA ALA A 91 -10.82 25.03 57.96
C ALA A 91 -11.03 26.55 58.05
N GLU A 92 -11.65 27.16 57.02
CA GLU A 92 -12.70 28.19 57.20
C GLU A 92 -13.41 28.56 55.89
N ARG A 93 -14.73 28.80 56.03
CA ARG A 93 -15.71 29.21 55.02
C ARG A 93 -15.75 30.75 54.95
N ASN A 94 -16.06 31.34 53.80
CA ASN A 94 -17.24 32.22 53.64
C ASN A 94 -17.34 32.90 52.26
N ASP A 95 -18.59 33.00 51.82
CA ASP A 95 -19.15 33.84 50.78
C ASP A 95 -18.69 35.30 50.84
N VAL A 96 -18.66 36.00 49.68
CA VAL A 96 -19.51 37.18 49.40
C VAL A 96 -19.61 37.40 47.88
N ARG A 97 -20.83 37.27 47.34
CA ARG A 97 -21.26 37.80 46.03
C ARG A 97 -21.55 39.31 46.14
N ALA A 98 -21.40 39.99 45.00
CA ALA A 98 -22.12 41.21 44.60
C ALA A 98 -21.74 42.54 45.27
N ALA A 99 -20.98 43.36 44.55
CA ALA A 99 -21.22 44.80 44.44
C ALA A 99 -20.35 45.36 43.29
N LEU A 100 -21.03 45.90 42.27
CA LEU A 100 -20.67 47.10 41.47
C LEU A 100 -21.31 47.01 40.08
N ALA A 101 -22.64 47.00 40.08
CA ALA A 101 -23.41 47.67 39.04
C ALA A 101 -23.66 49.10 39.53
N ARG A 102 -23.15 50.12 38.82
CA ARG A 102 -23.74 51.46 38.69
C ARG A 102 -22.92 52.33 37.72
N GLY A 103 -23.51 52.58 36.55
CA GLY A 103 -23.45 53.83 35.79
C GLY A 103 -22.14 54.24 35.12
N ASN A 104 -22.08 54.18 33.78
CA ASN A 104 -22.12 55.43 33.00
C ASN A 104 -22.46 55.14 31.52
N ALA A 105 -23.54 55.76 31.06
CA ALA A 105 -23.88 55.84 29.64
C ALA A 105 -23.35 57.17 29.09
N LYS A 106 -22.65 57.13 27.94
CA LYS A 106 -22.67 58.15 26.85
C LYS A 106 -21.63 57.80 25.77
N GLY A 107 -22.04 57.91 24.50
CA GLY A 107 -21.14 58.03 23.35
C GLY A 107 -21.01 56.82 22.43
N GLY A 108 -22.14 56.31 21.91
CA GLY A 108 -22.13 55.35 20.82
C GLY A 108 -21.73 56.00 19.49
N VAL A 109 -20.58 55.61 18.94
CA VAL A 109 -20.41 55.50 17.48
C VAL A 109 -20.44 54.00 17.20
N SER A 110 -21.62 53.49 16.83
CA SER A 110 -21.77 52.11 16.38
C SER A 110 -20.99 51.95 15.08
N ARG A 111 -19.77 51.38 15.15
CA ARG A 111 -19.18 50.75 13.97
C ARG A 111 -20.17 49.68 13.50
N PRO A 112 -20.63 49.69 12.24
CA PRO A 112 -21.53 48.66 11.76
C PRO A 112 -20.86 47.31 11.97
N ARG A 113 -21.54 46.41 12.68
CA ARG A 113 -21.16 45.00 12.75
C ARG A 113 -21.11 44.51 11.31
N ARG A 114 -19.91 44.31 10.75
CA ARG A 114 -19.73 43.68 9.45
C ARG A 114 -20.46 42.35 9.49
N GLU A 115 -21.56 42.29 8.76
CA GLU A 115 -22.35 41.10 8.55
C GLU A 115 -21.40 39.98 8.11
N ILE A 116 -21.50 38.81 8.75
CA ILE A 116 -20.61 37.68 8.49
C ILE A 116 -21.00 37.13 7.12
N MET A 117 -20.50 37.73 6.05
CA MET A 117 -20.68 37.23 4.69
C MET A 117 -20.05 35.83 4.64
N ARG A 118 -20.90 34.81 4.52
CA ARG A 118 -20.47 33.44 4.21
C ARG A 118 -20.37 33.37 2.70
N LEU A 119 -19.15 33.30 2.18
CA LEU A 119 -18.92 33.03 0.77
C LEU A 119 -19.52 31.67 0.44
N ASN A 120 -20.30 31.60 -0.64
CA ASN A 120 -20.77 30.32 -1.18
C ASN A 120 -19.71 29.70 -2.10
N ASP A 121 -19.87 28.42 -2.44
CA ASP A 121 -18.89 27.67 -3.23
C ASP A 121 -18.66 28.29 -4.62
N ALA A 122 -19.70 28.88 -5.23
CA ALA A 122 -19.59 29.55 -6.52
C ALA A 122 -18.72 30.82 -6.45
N GLN A 123 -18.85 31.62 -5.40
CA GLN A 123 -18.01 32.80 -5.19
C GLN A 123 -16.55 32.41 -4.93
N ILE A 124 -16.32 31.33 -4.19
CA ILE A 124 -14.97 30.79 -3.97
C ILE A 124 -14.38 30.29 -5.29
N ALA A 125 -15.17 29.59 -6.11
CA ALA A 125 -14.75 29.12 -7.42
C ALA A 125 -14.42 30.27 -8.39
N ASP A 126 -15.22 31.33 -8.41
CA ASP A 126 -14.98 32.53 -9.22
C ASP A 126 -13.70 33.27 -8.80
N VAL A 127 -13.45 33.44 -7.50
CA VAL A 127 -12.19 34.02 -7.00
C VAL A 127 -11.00 33.17 -7.47
N LYS A 128 -11.09 31.84 -7.38
CA LYS A 128 -10.02 30.95 -7.85
C LYS A 128 -9.85 30.99 -9.37
N ALA A 129 -10.93 31.07 -10.13
CA ALA A 129 -10.91 31.02 -11.60
C ALA A 129 -10.31 32.28 -12.23
N ARG A 130 -10.45 33.45 -11.58
CA ARG A 130 -9.93 34.74 -12.07
C ARG A 130 -8.44 34.92 -11.80
N VAL A 131 -7.87 34.15 -10.88
CA VAL A 131 -6.48 34.30 -10.46
C VAL A 131 -5.56 33.46 -11.35
N ASP A 132 -4.64 34.13 -12.05
CA ASP A 132 -3.47 33.45 -12.61
C ASP A 132 -2.52 33.10 -11.46
N LEU A 133 -2.54 31.84 -11.05
CA LEU A 133 -1.72 31.31 -9.96
C LEU A 133 -0.22 31.49 -10.22
N GLY A 134 0.22 31.44 -11.49
CA GLY A 134 1.60 31.65 -11.86
C GLY A 134 2.02 33.12 -11.74
N ALA A 135 1.12 34.05 -12.05
CA ALA A 135 1.34 35.48 -11.83
C ALA A 135 1.36 35.80 -10.33
N LEU A 136 0.37 35.33 -9.57
CA LEU A 136 0.30 35.48 -8.12
C LEU A 136 1.57 34.95 -7.42
N ALA A 137 2.02 33.75 -7.80
CA ALA A 137 3.24 33.20 -7.23
C ALA A 137 4.47 34.09 -7.48
N ARG A 138 4.59 34.70 -8.68
CA ARG A 138 5.69 35.63 -8.98
C ARG A 138 5.61 36.91 -8.17
N GLU A 139 4.41 37.46 -8.00
CA GLU A 139 4.17 38.62 -7.14
C GLU A 139 4.60 38.36 -5.70
N LEU A 140 4.34 37.15 -5.21
CA LEU A 140 4.78 36.69 -3.88
C LEU A 140 6.28 36.33 -3.82
N GLY A 141 7.06 36.58 -4.87
CA GLY A 141 8.51 36.40 -4.90
C GLY A 141 9.00 35.08 -5.50
N ALA A 142 8.15 34.30 -6.18
CA ALA A 142 8.57 33.09 -6.87
C ALA A 142 9.31 33.39 -8.19
N GLY A 143 10.51 32.82 -8.34
CA GLY A 143 11.27 32.84 -9.60
C GLY A 143 10.87 31.66 -10.48
N LEU A 144 9.80 31.79 -11.26
CA LEU A 144 9.22 30.71 -12.07
C LEU A 144 9.70 30.71 -13.53
N ARG A 145 10.07 29.53 -14.04
CA ARG A 145 10.32 29.27 -15.46
C ARG A 145 9.38 28.18 -16.00
N LYS A 146 9.17 28.16 -17.31
CA LYS A 146 8.30 27.17 -17.96
C LYS A 146 9.04 25.84 -18.14
N GLN A 147 8.40 24.73 -17.76
CA GLN A 147 8.84 23.38 -18.09
C GLN A 147 7.63 22.56 -18.58
N GLY A 148 7.57 22.35 -19.91
CA GLY A 148 6.42 21.73 -20.54
C GLY A 148 5.12 22.51 -20.29
N ARG A 149 4.15 21.86 -19.63
CA ARG A 149 2.86 22.46 -19.23
C ARG A 149 2.87 23.08 -17.82
N LYS A 150 3.98 23.03 -17.10
CA LYS A 150 4.10 23.51 -15.72
C LYS A 150 4.99 24.75 -15.64
N LEU A 151 4.86 25.50 -14.55
CA LEU A 151 5.84 26.48 -14.11
C LEU A 151 6.60 25.91 -12.92
N ILE A 152 7.93 26.00 -12.92
CA ILE A 152 8.79 25.47 -11.86
C ILE A 152 9.76 26.54 -11.40
N GLY A 153 10.02 26.62 -10.10
CA GLY A 153 10.94 27.62 -9.57
C GLY A 153 11.19 27.59 -8.07
N SER A 154 11.58 28.75 -7.55
CA SER A 154 11.66 29.01 -6.11
C SER A 154 10.27 29.13 -5.50
N CYS A 155 10.14 28.65 -4.26
CA CYS A 155 8.89 28.74 -3.50
C CYS A 155 8.79 30.14 -2.87
N PRO A 156 7.65 30.83 -2.95
CA PRO A 156 7.48 32.13 -2.27
C PRO A 156 7.40 31.99 -0.74
N ILE A 157 7.17 30.78 -0.21
CA ILE A 157 7.00 30.53 1.24
C ILE A 157 8.34 30.18 1.89
N CYS A 158 9.02 29.13 1.42
CA CYS A 158 10.32 28.71 1.96
C CYS A 158 11.52 29.29 1.18
N GLY A 159 11.26 30.11 0.17
CA GLY A 159 12.28 30.87 -0.57
C GLY A 159 13.26 30.05 -1.40
N GLY A 160 14.43 30.67 -1.55
CA GLY A 160 15.73 30.23 -2.10
C GLY A 160 15.98 30.51 -3.58
N GLY A 161 17.19 30.17 -4.04
CA GLY A 161 17.80 30.76 -5.24
C GLY A 161 17.09 30.51 -6.58
N ARG A 162 17.48 31.29 -7.61
CA ARG A 162 16.86 31.30 -8.95
C ARG A 162 16.89 29.95 -9.69
N SER A 163 17.76 29.03 -9.27
CA SER A 163 17.87 27.67 -9.83
C SER A 163 16.99 26.63 -9.14
N ALA A 164 16.30 26.99 -8.05
CA ALA A 164 15.45 26.07 -7.31
C ALA A 164 14.34 25.49 -8.19
N GLN A 165 14.02 24.22 -7.97
CA GLN A 165 12.99 23.47 -8.73
C GLN A 165 11.92 22.85 -7.81
N ARG A 166 11.80 23.39 -6.60
CA ARG A 166 11.02 22.78 -5.50
C ARG A 166 9.56 23.18 -5.48
N PHE A 167 9.18 24.19 -6.27
CA PHE A 167 7.82 24.73 -6.34
C PHE A 167 7.31 24.55 -7.76
N GLU A 168 6.20 23.82 -7.90
CA GLU A 168 5.55 23.55 -9.17
C GLU A 168 4.15 24.18 -9.18
N VAL A 169 3.81 24.89 -10.25
CA VAL A 169 2.46 25.37 -10.55
C VAL A 169 1.96 24.68 -11.81
N GLN A 170 0.79 24.07 -11.73
CA GLN A 170 0.14 23.41 -12.86
C GLN A 170 -1.39 23.61 -12.79
N GLY A 171 -1.94 24.31 -13.79
CA GLY A 171 -3.37 24.64 -13.80
C GLY A 171 -3.70 25.62 -12.68
N ASP A 172 -4.69 25.27 -11.87
CA ASP A 172 -5.19 26.02 -10.71
C ASP A 172 -4.54 25.60 -9.38
N GLY A 173 -3.55 24.69 -9.43
CA GLY A 173 -2.89 24.14 -8.26
C GLY A 173 -1.38 24.33 -8.23
N TRP A 174 -0.83 24.36 -7.01
CA TRP A 174 0.62 24.37 -6.76
C TRP A 174 1.01 23.32 -5.71
N VAL A 175 2.26 22.89 -5.77
CA VAL A 175 2.88 22.00 -4.77
C VAL A 175 4.31 22.47 -4.51
N CYS A 176 4.73 22.42 -3.24
CA CYS A 176 6.13 22.58 -2.85
C CYS A 176 6.66 21.33 -2.15
N ALA A 177 7.71 20.72 -2.71
CA ALA A 177 8.34 19.52 -2.17
C ALA A 177 9.01 19.76 -0.79
N VAL A 178 9.52 20.97 -0.55
CA VAL A 178 10.20 21.32 0.72
C VAL A 178 9.20 21.71 1.81
N CYS A 179 8.17 22.49 1.47
CA CYS A 179 7.12 22.81 2.44
C CYS A 179 6.19 21.63 2.73
N GLN A 180 6.22 20.59 1.89
CA GLN A 180 5.27 19.47 1.89
C GLN A 180 3.82 19.97 1.91
N ASP A 181 3.57 21.02 1.13
CA ASP A 181 2.29 21.74 1.10
C ASP A 181 1.91 22.03 -0.35
N GLY A 182 0.63 22.26 -0.57
CA GLY A 182 0.07 22.53 -1.88
C GLY A 182 -1.39 22.94 -1.76
N GLY A 183 -1.91 23.55 -2.82
CA GLY A 183 -3.29 24.02 -2.85
C GLY A 183 -3.58 24.93 -4.02
N ASP A 184 -4.59 25.77 -3.82
CA ASP A 184 -5.04 26.78 -4.78
C ASP A 184 -4.44 28.17 -4.47
N ALA A 185 -4.87 29.18 -5.23
CA ALA A 185 -4.48 30.58 -5.06
C ALA A 185 -4.74 31.14 -3.65
N ILE A 186 -5.87 30.78 -3.03
CA ILE A 186 -6.22 31.25 -1.69
C ILE A 186 -5.21 30.66 -0.69
N ARG A 187 -4.98 29.34 -0.76
CA ARG A 187 -4.02 28.68 0.13
C ARG A 187 -2.60 29.19 -0.09
N LEU A 188 -2.19 29.47 -1.33
CA LEU A 188 -0.87 30.07 -1.60
C LEU A 188 -0.71 31.40 -0.86
N LEU A 189 -1.71 32.28 -0.99
CA LEU A 189 -1.66 33.61 -0.41
C LEU A 189 -1.69 33.57 1.12
N GLN A 190 -2.54 32.72 1.71
CA GLN A 190 -2.58 32.50 3.16
C GLN A 190 -1.23 32.05 3.69
N ARG A 191 -0.59 31.09 3.01
CA ARG A 191 0.69 30.53 3.46
C ARG A 191 1.87 31.48 3.25
N ALA A 192 1.88 32.22 2.15
CA ALA A 192 2.96 33.16 1.85
C ALA A 192 2.91 34.43 2.72
N THR A 193 1.71 34.88 3.11
CA THR A 193 1.53 36.15 3.83
C THR A 193 1.06 36.00 5.28
N GLY A 194 0.72 34.78 5.71
CA GLY A 194 0.16 34.50 7.03
C GLY A 194 -1.26 35.03 7.24
N CYS A 195 -1.94 35.50 6.18
CA CYS A 195 -3.29 36.05 6.30
C CYS A 195 -4.35 34.95 6.44
N ASP A 196 -5.48 35.30 7.07
CA ASP A 196 -6.62 34.40 7.17
C ASP A 196 -7.38 34.26 5.84
N PHE A 197 -8.35 33.35 5.79
CA PHE A 197 -9.10 33.04 4.57
C PHE A 197 -9.82 34.26 3.99
N ARG A 198 -10.39 35.12 4.84
CA ARG A 198 -11.15 36.30 4.39
C ARG A 198 -10.20 37.34 3.80
N ALA A 199 -9.12 37.64 4.50
CA ALA A 199 -8.09 38.55 4.02
C ALA A 199 -7.47 38.07 2.70
N ALA A 200 -7.30 36.76 2.54
CA ALA A 200 -6.83 36.19 1.28
C ALA A 200 -7.84 36.40 0.15
N VAL A 201 -9.13 36.11 0.37
CA VAL A 201 -10.17 36.33 -0.65
C VAL A 201 -10.28 37.80 -1.06
N GLU A 202 -10.25 38.72 -0.11
CA GLU A 202 -10.27 40.17 -0.39
C GLU A 202 -9.08 40.62 -1.22
N ARG A 203 -7.87 40.15 -0.87
CA ARG A 203 -6.63 40.46 -1.62
C ARG A 203 -6.62 39.85 -3.02
N LEU A 204 -7.37 38.78 -3.25
CA LEU A 204 -7.54 38.14 -4.56
C LEU A 204 -8.68 38.76 -5.39
N GLY A 205 -9.18 39.93 -5.00
CA GLY A 205 -10.21 40.67 -5.75
C GLY A 205 -11.63 40.51 -5.23
N GLY A 206 -11.80 39.89 -4.05
CA GLY A 206 -13.05 39.88 -3.30
C GLY A 206 -14.18 39.04 -3.90
N ALA A 207 -15.23 38.85 -3.09
CA ALA A 207 -16.48 38.23 -3.52
C ALA A 207 -17.26 39.23 -4.38
N ARG A 208 -17.64 38.85 -5.60
CA ARG A 208 -18.64 39.60 -6.38
C ARG A 208 -19.94 38.83 -6.45
N GLU A 209 -21.01 39.53 -6.74
CA GLU A 209 -22.26 38.89 -7.18
C GLU A 209 -22.04 38.34 -8.59
N LEU A 210 -22.33 37.05 -8.75
CA LEU A 210 -22.33 36.38 -10.03
C LEU A 210 -23.75 36.39 -10.55
N SER A 211 -23.91 36.78 -11.82
CA SER A 211 -25.18 36.54 -12.51
C SER A 211 -25.47 35.04 -12.56
N ASP A 212 -26.75 34.68 -12.71
CA ASP A 212 -27.15 33.27 -12.83
C ASP A 212 -26.47 32.57 -14.02
N ALA A 213 -26.23 33.31 -15.12
CA ALA A 213 -25.51 32.82 -16.28
C ALA A 213 -24.03 32.49 -15.97
N GLU A 214 -23.32 33.38 -15.26
CA GLU A 214 -21.92 33.14 -14.89
C GLU A 214 -21.77 32.00 -13.88
N ARG A 215 -22.72 31.88 -12.94
CA ARG A 215 -22.76 30.75 -12.00
C ARG A 215 -22.97 29.44 -12.74
N ALA A 216 -23.94 29.40 -13.65
CA ALA A 216 -24.20 28.21 -14.47
C ALA A 216 -22.99 27.82 -15.32
N GLU A 217 -22.27 28.79 -15.90
CA GLU A 217 -21.07 28.51 -16.69
C GLU A 217 -19.93 27.93 -15.84
N LEU A 218 -19.68 28.46 -14.64
CA LEU A 218 -18.65 27.95 -13.74
C LEU A 218 -18.99 26.54 -13.25
N GLU A 219 -20.24 26.29 -12.90
CA GLU A 219 -20.72 24.96 -12.53
C GLU A 219 -20.59 23.97 -13.68
N GLN A 220 -20.93 24.37 -14.91
CA GLN A 220 -20.77 23.54 -16.10
C GLN A 220 -19.29 23.20 -16.34
N ARG A 221 -18.39 24.18 -16.30
CA ARG A 221 -16.94 23.94 -16.45
C ARG A 221 -16.38 23.03 -15.36
N ALA A 222 -16.88 23.14 -14.13
CA ALA A 222 -16.49 22.25 -13.03
C ALA A 222 -16.94 20.82 -13.30
N ARG A 223 -18.21 20.62 -13.70
CA ARG A 223 -18.76 19.31 -14.09
C ARG A 223 -18.00 18.69 -15.26
N GLU A 224 -17.73 19.45 -16.32
CA GLU A 224 -16.97 18.96 -17.49
C GLU A 224 -15.54 18.53 -17.11
N ARG A 225 -14.88 19.27 -16.21
CA ARG A 225 -13.55 18.91 -15.70
C ARG A 225 -13.60 17.64 -14.85
N GLU A 226 -14.61 17.50 -14.00
CA GLU A 226 -14.83 16.32 -13.17
C GLU A 226 -15.11 15.10 -14.06
N GLU A 227 -16.07 15.18 -14.98
CA GLU A 227 -16.37 14.12 -15.93
C GLU A 227 -15.13 13.72 -16.75
N LYS A 228 -14.34 14.68 -17.22
CA LYS A 228 -13.11 14.39 -17.96
C LYS A 228 -12.10 13.63 -17.09
N ARG A 229 -11.89 14.07 -15.85
CA ARG A 229 -11.00 13.40 -14.88
C ARG A 229 -11.48 11.98 -14.59
N GLU A 230 -12.79 11.79 -14.38
CA GLU A 230 -13.39 10.48 -14.15
C GLU A 230 -13.22 9.55 -15.35
N ARG A 231 -13.50 10.04 -16.57
CA ARG A 231 -13.31 9.28 -17.82
C ARG A 231 -11.84 8.90 -18.04
N GLU A 232 -10.90 9.80 -17.77
CA GLU A 232 -9.46 9.51 -17.86
C GLU A 232 -9.02 8.48 -16.81
N ALA A 233 -9.49 8.62 -15.56
CA ALA A 233 -9.24 7.66 -14.49
C ALA A 233 -9.83 6.28 -14.79
N GLN A 234 -11.04 6.21 -15.35
CA GLN A 234 -11.65 4.96 -15.79
C GLN A 234 -10.84 4.29 -16.90
N ARG A 235 -10.46 5.04 -17.95
CA ARG A 235 -9.63 4.50 -19.03
C ARG A 235 -8.28 3.99 -18.54
N TYR A 236 -7.66 4.70 -17.59
CA TYR A 236 -6.42 4.24 -16.97
C TYR A 236 -6.63 2.92 -16.21
N ARG A 237 -7.67 2.83 -15.38
CA ARG A 237 -8.03 1.61 -14.65
C ARG A 237 -8.27 0.42 -15.59
N GLU A 238 -9.07 0.60 -16.64
CA GLU A 238 -9.35 -0.44 -17.63
C GLU A 238 -8.09 -0.94 -18.34
N ARG A 239 -7.21 -0.02 -18.75
CA ARG A 239 -5.92 -0.35 -19.38
C ARG A 239 -5.01 -1.13 -18.43
N GLU A 240 -4.96 -0.71 -17.16
CA GLU A 240 -4.14 -1.35 -16.14
C GLU A 240 -4.65 -2.77 -15.83
N ILE A 241 -5.97 -2.94 -15.63
CA ILE A 241 -6.61 -4.25 -15.45
C ILE A 241 -6.32 -5.17 -16.64
N ALA A 242 -6.46 -4.67 -17.87
CA ALA A 242 -6.16 -5.44 -19.06
C ALA A 242 -4.68 -5.83 -19.14
N ALA A 243 -3.76 -4.94 -18.73
CA ALA A 243 -2.33 -5.23 -18.72
C ALA A 243 -1.97 -6.33 -17.71
N VAL A 244 -2.48 -6.25 -16.47
CA VAL A 244 -2.21 -7.28 -15.46
C VAL A 244 -2.94 -8.59 -15.72
N ARG A 245 -4.11 -8.56 -16.37
CA ARG A 245 -4.80 -9.76 -16.85
C ARG A 245 -3.95 -10.51 -17.88
N ARG A 246 -3.36 -9.81 -18.86
CA ARG A 246 -2.46 -10.44 -19.84
C ARG A 246 -1.24 -11.07 -19.16
N LEU A 247 -0.67 -10.42 -18.15
CA LEU A 247 0.42 -10.98 -17.37
C LEU A 247 0.00 -12.27 -16.65
N TRP A 248 -1.15 -12.24 -15.99
CA TRP A 248 -1.75 -13.40 -15.32
C TRP A 248 -1.99 -14.57 -16.28
N GLU A 249 -2.63 -14.29 -17.42
CA GLU A 249 -2.94 -15.26 -18.46
C GLU A 249 -1.70 -15.90 -19.06
N GLY A 250 -0.67 -15.10 -19.33
CA GLY A 250 0.62 -15.57 -19.84
C GLY A 250 1.34 -16.53 -18.88
N ALA A 251 1.24 -16.30 -17.56
CA ALA A 251 1.91 -17.12 -16.56
C ALA A 251 1.38 -18.56 -16.46
N ALA A 252 0.13 -18.84 -16.87
CA ALA A 252 -0.40 -20.22 -16.85
C ALA A 252 0.30 -21.17 -17.83
N ARG A 253 1.07 -20.63 -18.78
CA ARG A 253 1.77 -21.41 -19.80
C ARG A 253 3.22 -21.71 -19.42
N ALA A 254 3.69 -21.28 -18.26
CA ALA A 254 5.09 -21.42 -17.84
C ALA A 254 5.39 -22.85 -17.33
N PRO A 255 6.47 -23.51 -17.78
CA PRO A 255 6.82 -24.89 -17.40
C PRO A 255 7.51 -25.00 -16.03
N PHE A 256 7.32 -24.02 -15.14
CA PHE A 256 8.10 -23.87 -13.92
C PHE A 256 7.18 -23.57 -12.75
N ASP A 257 7.19 -24.43 -11.72
CA ASP A 257 6.31 -24.28 -10.55
C ASP A 257 7.09 -24.00 -9.25
N LEU A 258 7.81 -22.87 -9.24
CA LEU A 258 8.39 -22.35 -7.99
C LEU A 258 7.34 -21.97 -6.95
N VAL A 259 6.10 -21.73 -7.39
CA VAL A 259 5.00 -21.43 -6.47
C VAL A 259 4.68 -22.67 -5.64
N ALA A 260 4.57 -23.85 -6.26
CA ALA A 260 4.43 -25.10 -5.53
C ALA A 260 5.63 -25.37 -4.62
N ALA A 261 6.86 -25.15 -5.08
CA ALA A 261 8.06 -25.29 -4.24
C ALA A 261 8.02 -24.34 -3.02
N TYR A 262 7.60 -23.09 -3.23
CA TYR A 262 7.45 -22.10 -2.18
C TYR A 262 6.36 -22.46 -1.17
N LEU A 263 5.19 -22.86 -1.64
CA LEU A 263 4.09 -23.28 -0.77
C LEU A 263 4.45 -24.55 -0.01
N GLN A 264 5.14 -25.51 -0.64
CA GLN A 264 5.68 -26.69 0.04
C GLN A 264 6.70 -26.33 1.11
N TRP A 265 7.60 -25.37 0.84
CA TRP A 265 8.55 -24.86 1.83
C TRP A 265 7.84 -24.21 3.03
N ARG A 266 6.70 -23.53 2.79
CA ARG A 266 5.80 -22.99 3.83
C ARG A 266 4.85 -24.04 4.43
N ARG A 267 4.94 -25.32 4.04
CA ARG A 267 3.99 -26.40 4.37
C ARG A 267 2.53 -26.08 4.02
N CYS A 268 2.26 -25.12 3.15
CA CYS A 268 0.93 -24.74 2.72
C CYS A 268 0.44 -25.61 1.57
N LEU A 269 -0.77 -26.13 1.68
CA LEU A 269 -1.47 -26.85 0.61
C LEU A 269 -2.45 -25.92 -0.09
N ALA A 270 -2.15 -25.54 -1.34
CA ALA A 270 -3.11 -24.85 -2.21
C ALA A 270 -3.87 -25.87 -3.07
N PRO A 271 -5.21 -25.89 -3.05
CA PRO A 271 -6.01 -26.70 -3.98
C PRO A 271 -5.93 -26.13 -5.40
N ALA A 272 -6.27 -26.93 -6.42
CA ALA A 272 -6.31 -26.48 -7.82
C ALA A 272 -7.29 -25.31 -8.07
N SER A 273 -8.27 -25.12 -7.19
CA SER A 273 -9.17 -23.96 -7.21
C SER A 273 -8.50 -22.64 -6.81
N ALA A 274 -7.32 -22.70 -6.18
CA ALA A 274 -6.57 -21.51 -5.82
C ALA A 274 -6.12 -20.82 -7.11
N MET A 275 -6.48 -19.56 -7.27
CA MET A 275 -6.09 -18.78 -8.45
C MET A 275 -4.66 -18.27 -8.27
N LEU A 276 -3.68 -19.19 -8.24
CA LEU A 276 -2.24 -18.94 -8.11
C LEU A 276 -1.49 -19.38 -9.39
N ARG A 277 -0.50 -18.60 -9.84
CA ARG A 277 0.33 -18.92 -11.02
C ARG A 277 1.78 -18.49 -10.79
N CYS A 278 2.70 -19.08 -11.54
CA CYS A 278 4.12 -18.74 -11.49
C CYS A 278 4.52 -17.89 -12.70
N ALA A 279 5.03 -16.68 -12.48
CA ALA A 279 5.80 -15.95 -13.49
C ALA A 279 7.28 -16.24 -13.24
N PRO A 280 8.03 -16.87 -14.16
CA PRO A 280 9.43 -17.22 -13.93
C PRO A 280 10.35 -15.99 -13.90
N GLU A 281 10.00 -14.94 -14.65
CA GLU A 281 10.73 -13.68 -14.73
C GLU A 281 9.74 -12.52 -14.75
N LEU A 282 9.74 -11.72 -13.68
CA LEU A 282 8.94 -10.52 -13.54
C LEU A 282 9.82 -9.36 -13.08
N CYS A 283 9.53 -8.15 -13.55
CA CYS A 283 10.20 -6.94 -13.06
C CYS A 283 9.54 -6.43 -11.78
N PHE A 284 10.35 -6.18 -10.75
CA PHE A 284 9.98 -5.37 -9.60
C PHE A 284 10.38 -3.93 -9.88
N PHE A 285 9.41 -3.02 -9.86
CA PHE A 285 9.63 -1.59 -10.09
C PHE A 285 9.58 -0.82 -8.77
N ASP A 286 10.54 0.09 -8.59
CA ASP A 286 10.57 1.00 -7.45
C ASP A 286 11.29 2.31 -7.78
N GLY A 287 10.65 3.43 -7.44
CA GLY A 287 11.08 4.77 -7.84
C GLY A 287 10.96 5.04 -9.34
N GLN A 288 11.60 6.13 -9.78
CA GLN A 288 11.67 6.51 -11.18
C GLN A 288 13.12 6.79 -11.59
N ALA A 289 13.45 6.51 -12.84
CA ALA A 289 14.72 6.86 -13.46
C ALA A 289 14.48 7.42 -14.86
N PRO A 290 15.35 8.31 -15.37
CA PRO A 290 15.25 8.78 -16.74
C PRO A 290 15.41 7.60 -17.72
N ASP A 291 14.49 7.49 -18.68
CA ASP A 291 14.59 6.60 -19.83
C ASP A 291 15.67 7.10 -20.81
N GLU A 292 15.90 6.33 -21.89
CA GLU A 292 16.86 6.70 -22.95
C GLU A 292 16.58 8.07 -23.60
N ARG A 293 15.36 8.60 -23.43
CA ARG A 293 14.91 9.90 -23.94
C ARG A 293 14.88 10.98 -22.85
N GLY A 294 15.44 10.70 -21.68
CA GLY A 294 15.49 11.60 -20.53
C GLY A 294 14.14 11.77 -19.82
N ARG A 295 13.12 10.96 -20.11
CA ARG A 295 11.81 11.02 -19.45
C ARG A 295 11.80 10.11 -18.23
N MET A 296 11.30 10.59 -17.10
CA MET A 296 11.19 9.75 -15.91
C MET A 296 10.23 8.57 -16.16
N ALA A 297 10.73 7.36 -15.98
CA ALA A 297 10.02 6.10 -16.16
C ALA A 297 10.20 5.20 -14.92
N PRO A 298 9.31 4.22 -14.69
CA PRO A 298 9.47 3.27 -13.59
C PRO A 298 10.81 2.55 -13.66
N ARG A 299 11.60 2.65 -12.58
CA ARG A 299 12.91 2.01 -12.49
C ARG A 299 12.76 0.54 -12.08
N VAL A 300 13.39 -0.37 -12.80
CA VAL A 300 13.45 -1.79 -12.42
C VAL A 300 14.54 -1.95 -11.36
N VAL A 301 14.17 -2.43 -10.18
CA VAL A 301 15.08 -2.67 -9.05
C VAL A 301 15.41 -4.16 -8.91
N HIS A 302 14.52 -5.05 -9.33
CA HIS A 302 14.77 -6.49 -9.31
C HIS A 302 14.07 -7.21 -10.49
N ARG A 303 14.62 -8.36 -10.88
CA ARG A 303 14.02 -9.30 -11.83
C ARG A 303 14.16 -10.72 -11.29
N GLY A 304 13.06 -11.46 -11.29
CA GLY A 304 13.06 -12.83 -10.81
C GLY A 304 11.66 -13.44 -10.76
N PRO A 305 11.55 -14.66 -10.21
CA PRO A 305 10.29 -15.38 -10.19
C PRO A 305 9.29 -14.75 -9.21
N ALA A 306 8.01 -14.85 -9.53
CA ALA A 306 6.94 -14.36 -8.69
C ALA A 306 5.74 -15.31 -8.66
N MET A 307 5.21 -15.53 -7.46
CA MET A 307 3.85 -16.01 -7.26
C MET A 307 2.89 -14.89 -7.62
N LEU A 308 2.13 -15.13 -8.66
CA LEU A 308 1.03 -14.30 -9.05
C LEU A 308 -0.25 -14.84 -8.38
N ALA A 309 -1.13 -13.96 -7.93
CA ALA A 309 -2.46 -14.32 -7.43
C ALA A 309 -3.52 -13.37 -7.98
N ALA A 310 -4.54 -13.92 -8.62
CA ALA A 310 -5.65 -13.13 -9.17
C ALA A 310 -6.47 -12.51 -8.04
N ILE A 311 -6.73 -11.21 -8.14
CA ILE A 311 -7.70 -10.51 -7.32
C ILE A 311 -9.00 -10.41 -8.13
N VAL A 312 -10.09 -10.89 -7.54
CA VAL A 312 -11.43 -10.84 -8.13
C VAL A 312 -12.31 -9.90 -7.32
N ASP A 313 -13.25 -9.24 -7.98
CA ASP A 313 -14.27 -8.42 -7.34
C ASP A 313 -15.43 -9.26 -6.78
N ASN A 314 -16.46 -8.59 -6.27
CA ASN A 314 -17.64 -9.23 -5.68
C ASN A 314 -18.50 -9.98 -6.70
N ALA A 315 -18.31 -9.75 -8.00
CA ALA A 315 -18.95 -10.51 -9.08
C ALA A 315 -18.07 -11.69 -9.56
N GLY A 316 -16.92 -11.90 -8.93
CA GLY A 316 -15.94 -12.92 -9.34
C GLY A 316 -15.14 -12.53 -10.58
N GLN A 317 -15.21 -11.27 -11.02
CA GLN A 317 -14.46 -10.80 -12.18
C GLN A 317 -13.06 -10.38 -11.77
N PHE A 318 -12.05 -10.80 -12.54
CA PHE A 318 -10.67 -10.38 -12.32
C PHE A 318 -10.54 -8.86 -12.41
N CYS A 319 -10.04 -8.23 -11.35
CA CYS A 319 -9.91 -6.79 -11.20
C CYS A 319 -8.51 -6.34 -10.78
N GLY A 320 -7.63 -7.27 -10.37
CA GLY A 320 -6.27 -6.95 -9.96
C GLY A 320 -5.36 -8.15 -9.86
N LEU A 321 -4.11 -7.89 -9.51
CA LEU A 321 -3.07 -8.90 -9.39
C LEU A 321 -2.18 -8.61 -8.18
N HIS A 322 -2.08 -9.58 -7.29
CA HIS A 322 -1.10 -9.62 -6.23
C HIS A 322 0.14 -10.40 -6.70
N MET A 323 1.32 -9.87 -6.43
CA MET A 323 2.60 -10.42 -6.89
C MET A 323 3.54 -10.55 -5.68
N THR A 324 3.91 -11.77 -5.33
CA THR A 324 4.94 -12.08 -4.33
C THR A 324 6.19 -12.56 -5.05
N PHE A 325 7.28 -11.80 -4.97
CA PHE A 325 8.56 -12.20 -5.55
C PHE A 325 9.19 -13.30 -4.67
N LEU A 326 9.65 -14.36 -5.32
CA LEU A 326 10.16 -15.56 -4.68
C LEU A 326 11.67 -15.62 -4.80
N ALA A 327 12.33 -16.25 -3.84
CA ALA A 327 13.73 -16.59 -3.98
C ALA A 327 13.91 -17.53 -5.20
N PRO A 328 15.03 -17.45 -5.94
CA PRO A 328 15.23 -18.29 -7.15
C PRO A 328 15.12 -19.80 -6.92
N GLY A 329 15.34 -20.28 -5.69
CA GLY A 329 15.19 -21.69 -5.30
C GLY A 329 13.82 -22.05 -4.70
N GLY A 330 12.86 -21.12 -4.66
CA GLY A 330 11.55 -21.31 -4.05
C GLY A 330 11.54 -21.30 -2.52
N ALA A 331 12.69 -21.35 -1.85
CA ALA A 331 12.79 -21.27 -0.41
C ALA A 331 12.72 -19.81 0.06
N GLY A 332 11.52 -19.35 0.36
CA GLY A 332 11.27 -18.00 0.88
C GLY A 332 10.95 -16.95 -0.19
N LYS A 333 10.69 -15.73 0.29
CA LYS A 333 10.46 -14.56 -0.56
C LYS A 333 11.80 -13.98 -1.02
N ALA A 334 11.80 -13.26 -2.14
CA ALA A 334 13.00 -12.60 -2.64
C ALA A 334 13.50 -11.54 -1.65
N GLU A 335 14.82 -11.45 -1.47
CA GLU A 335 15.46 -10.31 -0.81
C GLU A 335 15.68 -9.22 -1.87
N ILE A 336 14.96 -8.11 -1.74
CA ILE A 336 15.01 -6.99 -2.68
C ILE A 336 15.46 -5.77 -1.89
N PHE A 337 16.45 -5.04 -2.41
CA PHE A 337 17.00 -3.86 -1.78
C PHE A 337 16.95 -2.68 -2.75
N GLU A 338 16.66 -1.50 -2.23
CA GLU A 338 16.78 -0.27 -3.00
C GLU A 338 18.26 -0.02 -3.34
N PRO A 339 18.62 0.26 -4.62
CA PRO A 339 20.03 0.21 -5.04
C PRO A 339 20.95 1.28 -4.45
N GLU A 340 20.42 2.43 -4.06
CA GLU A 340 21.20 3.60 -3.61
C GLU A 340 21.33 3.64 -2.08
N THR A 341 20.24 3.36 -1.38
CA THR A 341 20.11 3.40 0.08
C THR A 341 20.41 2.05 0.73
N GLY A 342 20.27 0.95 -0.02
CA GLY A 342 20.34 -0.40 0.52
C GLY A 342 19.15 -0.79 1.39
N GLU A 343 18.08 0.01 1.42
CA GLU A 343 16.88 -0.27 2.21
C GLU A 343 16.18 -1.54 1.70
N ALA A 344 15.79 -2.43 2.61
CA ALA A 344 15.05 -3.63 2.26
C ALA A 344 13.63 -3.26 1.81
N LEU A 345 13.27 -3.66 0.59
CA LEU A 345 11.95 -3.45 0.01
C LEU A 345 11.07 -4.67 0.24
N MET A 346 9.79 -4.45 0.55
CA MET A 346 8.84 -5.54 0.64
C MET A 346 8.73 -6.27 -0.71
N PRO A 347 8.92 -7.59 -0.77
CA PRO A 347 8.87 -8.35 -2.02
C PRO A 347 7.44 -8.64 -2.49
N LYS A 348 6.49 -7.76 -2.17
CA LYS A 348 5.09 -7.80 -2.59
C LYS A 348 4.73 -6.53 -3.35
N LYS A 349 3.98 -6.68 -4.45
CA LYS A 349 3.36 -5.57 -5.18
C LYS A 349 1.94 -5.96 -5.57
N CYS A 350 1.03 -5.00 -5.54
CA CYS A 350 -0.32 -5.15 -6.08
C CYS A 350 -0.53 -4.18 -7.24
N ARG A 351 -1.25 -4.63 -8.26
CA ARG A 351 -1.62 -3.80 -9.43
C ARG A 351 -3.07 -4.05 -9.80
N GLY A 352 -3.70 -3.07 -10.45
CA GLY A 352 -5.14 -3.06 -10.68
C GLY A 352 -5.94 -2.58 -9.46
N SER A 353 -7.17 -3.07 -9.33
CA SER A 353 -8.10 -2.70 -8.25
C SER A 353 -8.03 -3.70 -7.10
N VAL A 354 -7.66 -3.24 -5.90
CA VAL A 354 -7.66 -4.08 -4.69
C VAL A 354 -8.92 -3.85 -3.85
N LYS A 355 -9.41 -2.61 -3.80
CA LYS A 355 -10.52 -2.21 -2.92
C LYS A 355 -11.78 -3.01 -3.22
N GLY A 356 -12.26 -3.75 -2.22
CA GLY A 356 -13.42 -4.65 -2.33
C GLY A 356 -13.16 -5.93 -3.13
N GLY A 357 -11.95 -6.12 -3.65
CA GLY A 357 -11.50 -7.36 -4.27
C GLY A 357 -10.87 -8.30 -3.26
N HIS A 358 -10.79 -9.58 -3.60
CA HIS A 358 -10.19 -10.63 -2.77
C HIS A 358 -9.52 -11.70 -3.64
N ILE A 359 -8.65 -12.50 -3.03
CA ILE A 359 -8.00 -13.64 -3.68
C ILE A 359 -8.69 -14.92 -3.21
N VAL A 360 -9.19 -15.71 -4.15
CA VAL A 360 -9.81 -17.02 -3.85
C VAL A 360 -8.72 -18.08 -3.76
N LEU A 361 -8.48 -18.58 -2.54
CA LEU A 361 -7.49 -19.62 -2.24
C LEU A 361 -8.12 -21.01 -2.19
N ARG A 362 -9.40 -21.08 -1.84
CA ARG A 362 -10.25 -22.25 -2.05
C ARG A 362 -11.66 -21.79 -2.35
N ALA A 363 -12.18 -22.23 -3.50
CA ALA A 363 -13.56 -22.01 -3.88
C ALA A 363 -14.47 -23.10 -3.29
N ALA A 364 -15.69 -22.71 -2.96
CA ALA A 364 -16.82 -23.60 -2.70
C ALA A 364 -18.06 -23.00 -3.37
N GLN A 365 -18.92 -23.83 -3.96
CA GLN A 365 -20.07 -23.35 -4.75
C GLN A 365 -21.09 -22.58 -3.90
N ALA A 366 -21.37 -23.08 -2.69
CA ALA A 366 -22.23 -22.45 -1.70
C ALA A 366 -21.55 -22.54 -0.32
N PRO A 367 -20.58 -21.66 -0.02
CA PRO A 367 -19.82 -21.77 1.21
C PRO A 367 -20.71 -21.49 2.42
N ARG A 368 -20.73 -22.41 3.39
CA ARG A 368 -21.38 -22.17 4.71
C ARG A 368 -20.42 -21.59 5.71
N ARG A 369 -19.12 -21.88 5.57
CA ARG A 369 -18.06 -21.32 6.39
C ARG A 369 -16.97 -20.68 5.53
N LEU A 370 -16.58 -19.45 5.86
CA LEU A 370 -15.54 -18.71 5.15
C LEU A 370 -14.45 -18.28 6.13
N PHE A 371 -13.20 -18.58 5.79
CA PHE A 371 -12.03 -18.05 6.45
C PHE A 371 -11.44 -16.92 5.61
N ILE A 372 -11.17 -15.78 6.24
CA ILE A 372 -10.58 -14.62 5.57
C ILE A 372 -9.49 -13.98 6.44
N GLY A 373 -8.35 -13.69 5.85
CA GLY A 373 -7.20 -13.04 6.51
C GLY A 373 -6.47 -12.11 5.55
N GLU A 374 -5.43 -11.43 6.02
CA GLU A 374 -4.59 -10.57 5.16
C GLU A 374 -3.86 -11.41 4.11
N GLY A 375 -2.96 -12.29 4.55
CA GLY A 375 -2.00 -12.98 3.67
C GLY A 375 -2.52 -14.24 3.01
N ILE A 376 -1.91 -14.60 1.87
CA ILE A 376 -2.13 -15.88 1.20
C ILE A 376 -1.66 -17.03 2.10
N GLU A 377 -0.46 -16.89 2.67
CA GLU A 377 0.19 -17.86 3.51
C GLU A 377 -0.59 -18.07 4.81
N THR A 378 -1.00 -16.99 5.48
CA THR A 378 -1.86 -17.00 6.69
C THR A 378 -3.10 -17.87 6.50
N VAL A 379 -3.84 -17.62 5.42
CA VAL A 379 -5.11 -18.30 5.15
C VAL A 379 -4.89 -19.75 4.72
N LEU A 380 -3.89 -20.01 3.86
CA LEU A 380 -3.54 -21.37 3.45
C LEU A 380 -3.02 -22.22 4.62
N SER A 381 -2.36 -21.60 5.60
CA SER A 381 -1.90 -22.31 6.80
C SER A 381 -3.07 -22.87 7.61
N VAL A 382 -4.11 -22.07 7.82
CA VAL A 382 -5.34 -22.54 8.49
C VAL A 382 -6.04 -23.63 7.67
N ALA A 383 -6.16 -23.45 6.34
CA ALA A 383 -6.74 -24.47 5.47
C ALA A 383 -5.98 -25.82 5.56
N THR A 384 -4.65 -25.74 5.61
CA THR A 384 -3.78 -26.91 5.70
C THR A 384 -3.92 -27.61 7.04
N ALA A 385 -3.92 -26.87 8.15
CA ALA A 385 -4.13 -27.41 9.48
C ALA A 385 -5.50 -28.08 9.63
N LEU A 386 -6.56 -27.46 9.10
CA LEU A 386 -7.90 -28.06 9.07
C LEU A 386 -7.94 -29.35 8.26
N LYS A 387 -7.23 -29.42 7.13
CA LYS A 387 -7.13 -30.64 6.33
C LYS A 387 -6.39 -31.74 7.09
N ALA A 388 -5.22 -31.42 7.67
CA ALA A 388 -4.40 -32.37 8.42
C ALA A 388 -5.16 -32.95 9.63
N THR A 389 -5.95 -32.12 10.30
CA THR A 389 -6.79 -32.53 11.45
C THR A 389 -8.15 -33.13 11.04
N ARG A 390 -8.41 -33.33 9.74
CA ARG A 390 -9.69 -33.84 9.19
C ARG A 390 -10.92 -32.99 9.58
N ARG A 391 -10.73 -31.69 9.81
CA ARG A 391 -11.78 -30.70 10.16
C ARG A 391 -12.16 -29.76 9.01
N LEU A 392 -11.45 -29.86 7.88
CA LEU A 392 -11.79 -29.15 6.64
C LEU A 392 -13.09 -29.72 6.07
N ARG A 393 -14.09 -28.86 5.88
CA ARG A 393 -15.39 -29.22 5.32
C ARG A 393 -15.42 -28.98 3.81
N VAL A 394 -16.28 -29.71 3.11
CA VAL A 394 -16.43 -29.59 1.65
C VAL A 394 -16.83 -28.17 1.25
N ASP A 395 -17.65 -27.51 2.08
CA ASP A 395 -18.24 -26.19 1.92
C ASP A 395 -17.46 -25.05 2.60
N ASP A 396 -16.22 -25.31 3.03
CA ASP A 396 -15.33 -24.24 3.51
C ASP A 396 -14.73 -23.42 2.35
N ALA A 397 -14.88 -22.10 2.36
CA ALA A 397 -14.13 -21.21 1.47
C ALA A 397 -12.98 -20.53 2.21
N PHE A 398 -11.93 -20.16 1.47
CA PHE A 398 -10.74 -19.52 2.01
C PHE A 398 -10.32 -18.37 1.10
N TRP A 399 -10.33 -17.15 1.63
CA TRP A 399 -10.01 -15.94 0.88
C TRP A 399 -8.88 -15.15 1.54
N SER A 400 -7.99 -14.56 0.75
CA SER A 400 -7.10 -13.50 1.22
C SER A 400 -7.70 -12.14 0.84
N SER A 401 -7.66 -11.22 1.79
CA SER A 401 -8.09 -9.83 1.62
C SER A 401 -7.00 -8.93 1.04
N VAL A 402 -5.83 -9.48 0.68
CA VAL A 402 -4.65 -8.79 0.13
C VAL A 402 -3.90 -7.95 1.17
N ASP A 403 -4.62 -7.13 1.92
CA ASP A 403 -4.09 -6.30 3.01
C ASP A 403 -5.12 -6.17 4.14
N LEU A 404 -4.65 -5.87 5.36
CA LEU A 404 -5.49 -5.69 6.54
C LEU A 404 -6.56 -4.60 6.34
N GLY A 405 -6.24 -3.51 5.64
CA GLY A 405 -7.18 -2.41 5.42
C GLY A 405 -8.41 -2.84 4.63
N ASN A 406 -8.20 -3.63 3.57
CA ASN A 406 -9.25 -4.18 2.72
C ASN A 406 -10.09 -5.25 3.45
N LEU A 407 -9.53 -5.98 4.41
CA LEU A 407 -10.26 -6.92 5.27
C LEU A 407 -11.42 -6.26 6.01
N GLY A 408 -11.16 -5.15 6.71
CA GLY A 408 -12.18 -4.37 7.42
C GLY A 408 -12.92 -3.35 6.56
N GLY A 409 -12.38 -3.02 5.38
CA GLY A 409 -12.85 -1.92 4.56
C GLY A 409 -12.63 -0.55 5.21
N ALA A 410 -13.16 0.50 4.57
CA ALA A 410 -13.05 1.86 5.08
C ALA A 410 -13.76 2.02 6.43
N ALA A 411 -13.15 2.81 7.32
CA ALA A 411 -13.75 3.22 8.59
C ALA A 411 -14.54 4.51 8.40
N ALA A 412 -15.61 4.67 9.18
CA ALA A 412 -16.41 5.90 9.23
C ALA A 412 -15.60 7.09 9.78
N GLU A 413 -14.63 6.79 10.64
CA GLU A 413 -13.75 7.79 11.24
C GLU A 413 -12.36 7.21 11.50
N THR A 414 -11.43 8.11 11.85
CA THR A 414 -10.14 7.74 12.43
C THR A 414 -10.14 8.03 13.92
N ILE A 415 -9.39 7.25 14.69
CA ILE A 415 -9.26 7.41 16.14
C ILE A 415 -7.79 7.56 16.51
N ASP A 416 -7.54 8.08 17.71
CA ASP A 416 -6.20 8.15 18.26
C ASP A 416 -5.73 6.77 18.72
N HIS A 417 -4.47 6.46 18.43
CA HIS A 417 -3.82 5.27 18.93
C HIS A 417 -3.66 5.38 20.45
N PRO A 418 -4.03 4.34 21.23
CA PRO A 418 -3.98 4.38 22.69
C PRO A 418 -2.55 4.45 23.23
N PHE A 419 -1.59 3.84 22.55
CA PHE A 419 -0.18 3.77 23.00
C PHE A 419 0.83 4.53 22.11
N LEU A 420 0.79 4.38 20.79
CA LEU A 420 1.77 4.94 19.87
C LEU A 420 1.61 6.45 19.66
N LYS A 421 2.76 7.15 19.61
CA LYS A 421 2.87 8.59 19.34
C LYS A 421 3.87 8.85 18.21
N HIS A 422 3.71 9.97 17.54
CA HIS A 422 4.72 10.53 16.63
C HIS A 422 5.83 11.20 17.43
N ALA A 423 6.96 11.49 16.77
CA ALA A 423 8.12 12.17 17.38
C ALA A 423 7.77 13.56 17.98
N ASN A 424 6.73 14.22 17.44
CA ASN A 424 6.21 15.50 17.93
C ASN A 424 5.28 15.36 19.16
N GLY A 425 5.12 14.16 19.73
CA GLY A 425 4.33 13.89 20.93
C GLY A 425 2.82 13.69 20.69
N HIS A 426 2.31 13.96 19.48
CA HIS A 426 0.92 13.69 19.13
C HIS A 426 0.68 12.19 18.97
N ARG A 427 -0.50 11.71 19.37
CA ARG A 427 -0.90 10.31 19.18
C ARG A 427 -0.96 9.98 17.69
N GLN A 428 -0.48 8.79 17.34
CA GLN A 428 -0.67 8.30 15.97
C GLN A 428 -2.16 8.07 15.71
N ARG A 429 -2.61 8.18 14.46
CA ARG A 429 -4.02 7.98 14.08
C ARG A 429 -4.18 6.63 13.39
N LEU A 430 -5.27 5.93 13.65
CA LEU A 430 -5.64 4.71 12.94
C LEU A 430 -7.13 4.73 12.52
N PRO A 431 -7.54 3.93 11.52
CA PRO A 431 -8.95 3.75 11.19
C PRO A 431 -9.72 3.15 12.36
N GLY A 432 -10.85 3.77 12.73
CA GLY A 432 -11.68 3.34 13.86
C GLY A 432 -12.42 2.02 13.64
N PRO A 433 -13.09 1.49 14.68
CA PRO A 433 -13.82 0.23 14.59
C PRO A 433 -15.12 0.35 13.80
N GLU A 434 -15.67 1.55 13.59
CA GLU A 434 -16.91 1.69 12.84
C GLU A 434 -16.70 1.67 11.32
N PRO A 435 -17.43 0.81 10.59
CA PRO A 435 -17.30 0.74 9.13
C PRO A 435 -18.07 1.88 8.45
N ASP A 436 -17.45 2.49 7.45
CA ASP A 436 -18.18 3.30 6.48
C ASP A 436 -19.00 2.36 5.57
N ARG A 437 -20.30 2.27 5.82
CA ARG A 437 -21.19 1.34 5.10
C ARG A 437 -21.42 1.75 3.63
N ALA A 438 -21.15 3.00 3.24
CA ALA A 438 -21.28 3.46 1.86
C ALA A 438 -20.04 3.11 1.02
N ALA A 439 -18.87 2.96 1.66
CA ALA A 439 -17.64 2.61 0.96
C ALA A 439 -17.65 1.16 0.43
N PRO A 440 -17.12 0.92 -0.78
CA PRO A 440 -16.90 -0.43 -1.31
C PRO A 440 -16.03 -1.30 -0.39
N ALA A 441 -16.44 -2.56 -0.22
CA ALA A 441 -15.74 -3.58 0.57
C ALA A 441 -15.99 -4.98 -0.03
N ILE A 442 -15.28 -5.98 0.49
CA ILE A 442 -15.46 -7.38 0.11
C ILE A 442 -16.89 -7.82 0.49
N ALA A 443 -17.63 -8.41 -0.45
CA ALA A 443 -18.96 -8.95 -0.19
C ALA A 443 -18.86 -10.41 0.27
N ILE A 444 -19.30 -10.69 1.50
CA ILE A 444 -19.34 -12.05 2.04
C ILE A 444 -20.61 -12.77 1.54
N PRO A 445 -20.51 -13.95 0.88
CA PRO A 445 -21.64 -14.61 0.24
C PRO A 445 -22.82 -14.84 1.17
N GLY A 446 -24.02 -14.74 0.60
CA GLY A 446 -25.28 -14.90 1.31
C GLY A 446 -25.47 -16.26 1.98
N SER A 447 -24.75 -17.29 1.54
CA SER A 447 -24.75 -18.64 2.11
C SER A 447 -23.86 -18.80 3.36
N VAL A 448 -22.95 -17.86 3.63
CA VAL A 448 -22.00 -17.98 4.74
C VAL A 448 -22.70 -17.75 6.08
N GLU A 449 -22.76 -18.81 6.87
CA GLU A 449 -23.29 -18.88 8.23
C GLU A 449 -22.20 -18.68 9.27
N GLU A 450 -20.95 -19.07 8.98
CA GLU A 450 -19.80 -18.86 9.86
C GLU A 450 -18.69 -18.11 9.12
N LEU A 451 -18.37 -16.90 9.56
CA LEU A 451 -17.24 -16.12 9.06
C LEU A 451 -16.12 -16.11 10.11
N VAL A 452 -14.94 -16.61 9.73
CA VAL A 452 -13.76 -16.62 10.59
C VAL A 452 -12.75 -15.60 10.07
N LEU A 453 -12.53 -14.54 10.83
CA LEU A 453 -11.57 -13.49 10.57
C LEU A 453 -10.22 -13.88 11.20
N LEU A 454 -9.16 -13.88 10.41
CA LEU A 454 -7.82 -14.26 10.86
C LEU A 454 -6.97 -13.01 11.11
N GLY A 455 -6.42 -12.89 12.31
CA GLY A 455 -5.45 -11.87 12.69
C GLY A 455 -4.08 -12.48 12.96
N ASP A 456 -3.04 -11.96 12.29
CA ASP A 456 -1.66 -12.37 12.59
C ASP A 456 -1.22 -11.77 13.94
N GLY A 457 -0.44 -12.53 14.71
CA GLY A 457 -0.03 -12.19 16.07
C GLY A 457 1.29 -11.40 16.15
N ASP A 458 1.97 -11.24 15.02
CA ASP A 458 3.20 -10.45 14.85
C ASP A 458 2.96 -9.05 14.25
N SER A 459 1.70 -8.74 13.92
CA SER A 459 1.25 -7.43 13.44
C SER A 459 1.01 -6.45 14.59
N GLU A 460 0.93 -5.14 14.29
CA GLU A 460 0.59 -4.14 15.32
C GLU A 460 -0.81 -4.45 15.88
N ARG A 461 -0.85 -4.75 17.18
CA ARG A 461 -1.99 -5.37 17.84
C ARG A 461 -3.25 -4.51 17.77
N VAL A 462 -3.13 -3.21 18.06
CA VAL A 462 -4.29 -2.33 18.20
C VAL A 462 -4.97 -2.10 16.84
N LEU A 463 -4.18 -1.85 15.79
CA LEU A 463 -4.65 -1.70 14.42
C LEU A 463 -5.33 -2.99 13.94
N THR A 464 -4.72 -4.14 14.24
CA THR A 464 -5.25 -5.45 13.85
C THR A 464 -6.57 -5.75 14.54
N GLU A 465 -6.64 -5.61 15.86
CA GLU A 465 -7.89 -5.79 16.63
C GLU A 465 -8.98 -4.82 16.20
N THR A 466 -8.65 -3.53 16.05
CA THR A 466 -9.62 -2.51 15.62
C THR A 466 -10.15 -2.81 14.23
N THR A 467 -9.30 -3.31 13.33
CA THR A 467 -9.70 -3.68 11.97
C THR A 467 -10.56 -4.94 11.92
N LEU A 468 -10.24 -5.94 12.74
CA LEU A 468 -11.05 -7.17 12.84
C LEU A 468 -12.42 -6.89 13.48
N GLU A 469 -12.49 -5.99 14.46
CA GLU A 469 -13.75 -5.50 15.01
C GLU A 469 -14.56 -4.75 13.95
N ARG A 470 -13.90 -3.91 13.13
CA ARG A 470 -14.55 -3.24 11.99
C ARG A 470 -15.10 -4.23 10.97
N ALA A 471 -14.33 -5.25 10.63
CA ALA A 471 -14.79 -6.35 9.76
C ALA A 471 -16.00 -7.07 10.38
N ARG A 472 -15.97 -7.36 11.69
CA ARG A 472 -17.08 -7.98 12.41
C ARG A 472 -18.36 -7.16 12.27
N ARG A 473 -18.33 -5.86 12.59
CA ARG A 473 -19.49 -4.95 12.49
C ARG A 473 -19.97 -4.75 11.06
N ARG A 474 -19.05 -4.75 10.09
CA ARG A 474 -19.37 -4.62 8.66
C ARG A 474 -20.15 -5.82 8.16
N TYR A 475 -19.69 -7.02 8.49
CA TYR A 475 -20.22 -8.27 7.92
C TYR A 475 -21.32 -8.93 8.77
N GLU A 476 -21.66 -8.32 9.91
CA GLU A 476 -22.76 -8.73 10.79
C GLU A 476 -24.10 -8.71 10.06
N ARG A 477 -24.86 -9.78 10.25
CA ARG A 477 -26.23 -9.92 9.76
C ARG A 477 -26.94 -11.05 10.53
N PRO A 478 -28.28 -11.09 10.55
CA PRO A 478 -29.03 -12.20 11.13
C PRO A 478 -28.58 -13.55 10.58
N GLY A 479 -28.40 -14.54 11.47
CA GLY A 479 -28.03 -15.92 11.11
C GLY A 479 -26.56 -16.15 10.75
N ARG A 480 -25.69 -15.12 10.76
CA ARG A 480 -24.24 -15.29 10.58
C ARG A 480 -23.50 -15.15 11.89
N VAL A 481 -22.76 -16.20 12.28
CA VAL A 481 -21.78 -16.17 13.35
C VAL A 481 -20.46 -15.64 12.81
N ILE A 482 -19.88 -14.65 13.48
CA ILE A 482 -18.55 -14.11 13.14
C ILE A 482 -17.61 -14.42 14.29
N ARG A 483 -16.47 -15.03 13.98
CA ARG A 483 -15.40 -15.35 14.92
C ARG A 483 -14.12 -14.67 14.50
N THR A 484 -13.32 -14.27 15.48
CA THR A 484 -11.95 -13.80 15.25
C THR A 484 -10.99 -14.83 15.83
N ALA A 485 -10.01 -15.24 15.04
CA ALA A 485 -8.94 -16.13 15.48
C ALA A 485 -7.60 -15.42 15.29
N PHE A 486 -6.83 -15.33 16.37
CA PHE A 486 -5.47 -14.80 16.34
C PHE A 486 -4.45 -15.93 16.37
N ALA A 487 -3.36 -15.76 15.62
CA ALA A 487 -2.15 -16.53 15.88
C ALA A 487 -1.58 -16.15 17.28
N PRO A 488 -0.78 -17.03 17.90
CA PRO A 488 -0.08 -16.71 19.15
C PRO A 488 0.72 -15.40 19.03
N GLU A 489 0.91 -14.73 20.17
CA GLU A 489 1.64 -13.46 20.23
C GLU A 489 3.06 -13.59 19.65
N GLY A 490 3.42 -12.69 18.75
CA GLY A 490 4.71 -12.70 18.05
C GLY A 490 4.84 -13.74 16.94
N GLN A 491 3.77 -14.47 16.62
CA GLN A 491 3.74 -15.45 15.53
C GLN A 491 2.67 -15.11 14.49
N ASP A 492 2.88 -15.61 13.27
CA ASP A 492 1.84 -15.67 12.23
C ASP A 492 1.29 -17.11 12.16
N PHE A 493 0.17 -17.33 11.47
CA PHE A 493 -0.39 -18.68 11.35
C PHE A 493 0.54 -19.67 10.61
N ASN A 494 1.48 -19.19 9.81
CA ASN A 494 2.44 -20.06 9.14
C ASN A 494 3.55 -20.52 10.08
N HIS A 495 4.06 -19.66 10.96
CA HIS A 495 4.99 -20.02 12.03
C HIS A 495 4.42 -21.18 12.86
N VAL A 496 3.15 -21.06 13.28
CA VAL A 496 2.44 -22.12 14.02
C VAL A 496 2.40 -23.44 13.24
N LEU A 497 2.08 -23.39 11.93
CA LEU A 497 2.02 -24.59 11.08
C LEU A 497 3.41 -25.22 10.85
N MET A 498 4.47 -24.43 10.88
CA MET A 498 5.84 -24.90 10.67
C MET A 498 6.41 -25.55 11.93
N GLU A 499 5.99 -25.12 13.11
CA GLU A 499 6.40 -25.65 14.42
C GLU A 499 5.62 -26.92 14.82
N GLY A 500 4.32 -27.00 14.47
CA GLY A 500 3.49 -28.20 14.64
C GLY A 500 3.74 -29.29 13.61
#